data_AF-A0A924P0T3-F1
#
_entry.id   AF-A0A924P0T3-F1
#
_cell.length_a   1.000
_cell.length_b   1.000
_cell.length_c   1.000
_cell.angle_alpha   90.00
_cell.angle_beta   90.00
_cell.angle_gamma   90.00
#
_symmetry.space_group_name_H-M   'P 1'
#
loop_
_entity.id
_entity.type
_entity.pdbx_description
1 polymer ?
#
loop_
_entity_poly.entity_id
_entity_poly.type
_entity_poly.pdbx_seq_one_letter_code
_entity_poly.pdbx_strand_id
1 'polypeptide(L)'
;MVVAIPDKEINSIAQNLEMGMNCWYHIPTGETLMLPDERKNSAYDEEMWEDELKKIKKNKKESIFFGGPDNRDEFKIMERFAEQEVSDSNL
;
A
#
# COMPACT_ATOMS: atom_id res chain seq x y z
N MET A 1 15.93 -11.18 -0.26
CA MET A 1 16.44 -10.22 -1.26
C MET A 1 16.41 -8.85 -0.60
N VAL A 2 17.53 -8.15 -0.52
CA VAL A 2 17.58 -6.78 0.01
C VAL A 2 17.49 -5.85 -1.20
N VAL A 3 16.42 -5.04 -1.26
CA VAL A 3 16.22 -4.06 -2.33
C VAL A 3 16.51 -2.69 -1.75
N ALA A 4 17.47 -1.97 -2.35
CA ALA A 4 17.77 -0.60 -1.98
C ALA A 4 16.91 0.34 -2.82
N ILE A 5 15.98 1.04 -2.17
CA ILE A 5 15.15 2.07 -2.80
C ILE A 5 15.79 3.44 -2.46
N PRO A 6 16.02 4.34 -3.43
CA PRO A 6 16.56 5.67 -3.16
C PRO A 6 15.63 6.48 -2.24
N ASP A 7 16.20 7.28 -1.33
CA ASP A 7 15.43 8.10 -0.37
C ASP A 7 14.40 9.01 -1.04
N LYS A 8 14.72 9.55 -2.22
CA LYS A 8 13.80 10.37 -3.00
C LYS A 8 12.53 9.59 -3.40
N GLU A 9 12.69 8.33 -3.80
CA GLU A 9 11.58 7.46 -4.16
C GLU A 9 10.78 7.06 -2.92
N ILE A 10 11.46 6.77 -1.81
CA ILE A 10 10.80 6.50 -0.52
C ILE A 10 9.91 7.67 -0.11
N ASN A 11 10.42 8.90 -0.22
CA ASN A 11 9.65 10.11 0.10
C ASN A 11 8.45 10.30 -0.84
N SER A 12 8.63 10.03 -2.13
CA SER A 12 7.54 10.09 -3.12
C SER A 12 6.45 9.06 -2.81
N ILE A 13 6.84 7.82 -2.50
CA ILE A 13 5.91 6.75 -2.12
C ILE A 13 5.15 7.14 -0.85
N ALA A 14 5.83 7.68 0.16
CA ALA A 14 5.19 8.12 1.40
C ALA A 14 4.13 9.21 1.16
N GLN A 15 4.45 10.24 0.36
CA GLN A 15 3.50 11.30 0.02
C GLN A 15 2.27 10.75 -0.72
N ASN A 16 2.47 9.84 -1.67
CA ASN A 16 1.37 9.22 -2.41
C ASN A 16 0.48 8.36 -1.51
N LEU A 17 1.06 7.61 -0.57
CA LEU A 17 0.30 6.85 0.42
C LEU A 17 -0.54 7.77 1.32
N GLU A 18 0.01 8.90 1.76
CA GLU A 18 -0.73 9.92 2.53
C GLU A 18 -1.91 10.50 1.74
N MET A 19 -1.78 10.59 0.42
CA MET A 19 -2.85 11.01 -0.49
C MET A 19 -3.89 9.91 -0.79
N GLY A 20 -3.77 8.72 -0.18
CA GLY A 20 -4.70 7.61 -0.39
C GLY A 20 -4.43 6.82 -1.68
N MET A 21 -3.24 6.93 -2.24
CA MET A 21 -2.80 6.14 -3.40
C MET A 21 -2.11 4.85 -2.92
N ASN A 22 -2.29 3.79 -3.68
CA ASN A 22 -1.48 2.59 -3.63
C ASN A 22 -0.30 2.73 -4.59
N CYS A 23 0.88 2.23 -4.22
CA CYS A 23 2.11 2.33 -5.00
C CYS A 23 2.73 0.96 -5.30
N TRP A 24 3.28 0.82 -6.51
CA TRP A 24 4.02 -0.36 -6.97
C TRP A 24 5.40 0.08 -7.46
N TYR A 25 6.43 -0.23 -6.69
CA TYR A 25 7.82 0.05 -7.05
C TYR A 25 8.39 -1.12 -7.85
N HIS A 26 8.69 -0.91 -9.13
CA HIS A 26 9.29 -1.92 -10.00
C HIS A 26 10.81 -1.99 -9.77
N ILE A 27 11.28 -3.10 -9.21
CA ILE A 27 12.68 -3.27 -8.77
C ILE A 27 13.67 -3.14 -9.94
N PRO A 28 13.45 -3.73 -11.13
CA PRO A 28 14.41 -3.65 -12.23
C PRO A 28 14.58 -2.25 -12.84
N THR A 29 13.50 -1.45 -12.92
CA THR A 29 13.55 -0.13 -13.57
C THR A 29 13.65 1.03 -12.58
N GLY A 30 13.30 0.79 -11.32
CA GLY A 30 13.18 1.83 -10.30
C GLY A 30 11.95 2.74 -10.50
N GLU A 31 11.02 2.37 -11.39
CA GLU A 31 9.79 3.14 -11.63
C GLU A 31 8.71 2.82 -10.60
N THR A 32 8.03 3.86 -10.13
CA THR A 32 6.88 3.73 -9.22
C THR A 32 5.60 4.00 -9.99
N LEU A 33 4.70 3.02 -10.03
CA LEU A 33 3.32 3.21 -10.48
C LEU A 33 2.42 3.47 -9.29
N MET A 34 1.42 4.33 -9.46
CA MET A 34 0.49 4.70 -8.40
C MET A 34 -0.94 4.67 -8.92
N LEU A 35 -1.86 4.15 -8.10
CA LEU A 35 -3.29 4.11 -8.38
C LEU A 35 -4.06 4.53 -7.14
N PRO A 36 -5.20 5.23 -7.26
CA PRO A 36 -6.07 5.46 -6.12
C PRO A 36 -6.53 4.13 -5.50
N ASP A 37 -6.70 4.07 -4.18
CA ASP A 37 -7.34 2.91 -3.56
C ASP A 37 -8.82 2.87 -3.96
N GLU A 38 -9.19 1.90 -4.80
CA GLU A 38 -10.56 1.67 -5.30
C GLU A 38 -11.59 1.55 -4.15
N ARG A 39 -11.15 1.12 -2.97
CA ARG A 39 -12.01 0.95 -1.79
C ARG A 39 -12.26 2.25 -1.05
N LYS A 40 -11.35 3.22 -1.19
CA LYS A 40 -11.38 4.51 -0.48
C LYS A 40 -11.82 5.65 -1.39
N ASN A 41 -11.80 5.47 -2.71
CA ASN A 41 -12.18 6.48 -3.68
C ASN A 41 -13.51 6.12 -4.37
N SER A 42 -14.60 6.80 -3.99
CA SER A 42 -15.93 6.60 -4.58
C SER A 42 -16.04 7.04 -6.05
N ALA A 43 -15.06 7.79 -6.55
CA ALA A 43 -14.97 8.21 -7.94
C ALA A 43 -13.96 7.36 -8.74
N TYR A 44 -13.52 6.23 -8.19
CA TYR A 44 -12.65 5.31 -8.89
C TYR A 44 -13.38 4.69 -10.09
N ASP A 45 -12.77 4.83 -11.27
CA ASP A 45 -13.21 4.20 -12.51
C ASP A 45 -12.03 3.40 -13.08
N GLU A 46 -12.19 2.08 -13.16
CA GLU A 46 -11.14 1.17 -13.61
C GLU A 46 -10.72 1.46 -15.06
N GLU A 47 -11.64 1.94 -15.91
CA GLU A 47 -11.35 2.23 -17.32
C GLU A 47 -10.34 3.37 -17.47
N MET A 48 -10.35 4.35 -16.56
CA MET A 48 -9.38 5.46 -16.56
C MET A 48 -7.95 5.01 -16.24
N TRP A 49 -7.77 3.82 -15.66
CA TRP A 49 -6.50 3.30 -15.17
C TRP A 49 -6.10 1.98 -15.84
N GLU A 50 -6.74 1.64 -16.96
CA GLU A 50 -6.56 0.34 -17.62
C GLU A 50 -5.10 0.07 -18.01
N ASP A 51 -4.39 1.11 -18.47
CA ASP A 51 -2.99 1.02 -18.90
C ASP A 51 -2.04 0.79 -17.71
N GLU A 52 -2.23 1.52 -16.62
CA GLU A 52 -1.50 1.34 -15.36
C GLU A 52 -1.76 -0.06 -14.78
N LEU A 53 -3.02 -0.51 -14.77
CA LEU A 53 -3.41 -1.85 -14.30
C LEU A 53 -2.76 -2.96 -15.14
N LYS A 54 -2.69 -2.79 -16.47
CA LYS A 54 -1.97 -3.71 -17.36
C LYS A 54 -0.48 -3.77 -17.03
N LYS A 55 0.17 -2.62 -16.80
CA LYS A 55 1.59 -2.54 -16.42
C LYS A 55 1.85 -3.22 -15.07
N ILE A 56 1.00 -2.96 -14.08
CA ILE A 56 1.07 -3.60 -12.75
C ILE A 56 0.91 -5.11 -12.87
N LYS A 57 -0.10 -5.60 -13.62
CA LYS A 57 -0.31 -7.04 -13.84
C LYS A 57 0.90 -7.70 -14.50
N LYS A 58 1.51 -7.04 -15.49
CA LYS A 58 2.69 -7.54 -16.21
C LYS A 58 3.93 -7.63 -15.30
N ASN A 59 4.15 -6.62 -14.48
CA ASN A 59 5.38 -6.47 -13.68
C ASN A 59 5.23 -6.97 -12.22
N LYS A 60 4.06 -7.51 -11.85
CA LYS A 60 3.68 -7.84 -10.47
C LYS A 60 4.72 -8.63 -9.67
N LYS A 61 5.44 -9.56 -10.31
CA LYS A 61 6.44 -10.41 -9.65
C LYS A 61 7.73 -9.67 -9.31
N GLU A 62 8.00 -8.57 -10.01
CA GLU A 62 9.22 -7.76 -9.92
C GLU A 62 8.94 -6.42 -9.26
N SER A 63 7.73 -6.22 -8.70
CA SER A 63 7.31 -5.02 -8.02
C SER A 63 7.09 -5.24 -6.52
N ILE A 64 7.46 -4.25 -5.71
CA ILE A 64 7.10 -4.15 -4.29
C ILE A 64 5.83 -3.32 -4.19
N PHE A 65 4.82 -3.85 -3.51
CA PHE A 65 3.56 -3.16 -3.26
C PHE A 65 3.61 -2.42 -1.93
N PHE A 66 3.19 -1.15 -1.96
CA PHE A 66 2.93 -0.31 -0.81
C PHE A 66 1.48 0.14 -0.88
N GLY A 67 0.69 -0.23 0.13
CA GLY A 67 -0.70 0.21 0.24
C GLY A 67 -1.05 0.50 1.68
N GLY A 68 -2.14 1.25 1.88
CA GLY A 68 -2.70 1.42 3.22
C GLY A 68 -3.10 0.07 3.82
N PRO A 69 -3.24 -0.02 5.16
CA PRO A 69 -3.70 -1.24 5.80
C PRO A 69 -5.05 -1.67 5.18
N ASP A 70 -5.18 -2.95 4.86
CA ASP A 70 -6.49 -3.51 4.56
C ASP A 70 -7.37 -3.37 5.81
N ASN A 71 -8.69 -3.26 5.66
CA ASN A 71 -9.61 -3.19 6.79
C ASN A 71 -9.32 -4.31 7.81
N ARG A 72 -8.91 -5.50 7.33
CA ARG A 72 -8.51 -6.64 8.18
C ARG A 72 -7.28 -6.36 9.04
N ASP A 73 -6.31 -5.62 8.52
CA ASP A 73 -5.11 -5.25 9.26
C ASP A 73 -5.41 -4.16 10.29
N GLU A 74 -6.30 -3.23 9.97
CA GLU A 74 -6.85 -2.26 10.94
C GLU A 74 -7.61 -2.98 12.07
N PHE A 75 -8.45 -3.98 11.75
CA PHE A 75 -9.13 -4.80 12.75
C PHE A 75 -8.17 -5.59 13.64
N LYS A 76 -7.07 -6.14 13.10
CA LYS A 76 -6.05 -6.82 13.91
C LYS A 76 -5.32 -5.86 14.86
N ILE A 77 -5.14 -4.60 14.48
CA ILE A 77 -4.57 -3.58 15.37
C ILE A 77 -5.53 -3.33 16.53
N MET A 78 -6.83 -3.21 16.26
CA MET A 78 -7.85 -3.07 17.31
C MET A 78 -7.97 -4.33 18.19
N GLU A 79 -7.88 -5.53 17.60
CA GLU A 79 -7.86 -6.81 18.32
C GLU A 79 -6.69 -6.89 19.29
N ARG A 80 -5.46 -6.60 18.81
CA ARG A 80 -4.25 -6.56 19.66
C ARG A 80 -4.35 -5.53 20.79
N PHE A 81 -4.95 -4.38 20.52
CA PHE A 81 -5.18 -3.36 21.55
C PHE A 81 -6.15 -3.88 22.62
N ALA A 82 -7.27 -4.48 22.22
CA ALA A 82 -8.24 -5.06 23.16
C ALA A 82 -7.64 -6.23 23.99
N GLU A 83 -6.80 -7.07 23.38
CA GLU A 83 -6.10 -8.16 24.08
C GLU A 83 -5.11 -7.63 25.14
N GLN A 84 -4.46 -6.50 24.89
CA GLN A 84 -3.56 -5.86 25.87
C GLN A 84 -4.32 -5.37 27.11
N GLU A 85 -5.47 -4.73 26.93
CA GLU A 85 -6.32 -4.25 28.03
C GLU A 85 -6.90 -5.39 28.90
N VAL A 86 -7.09 -6.59 28.34
CA VAL A 86 -7.51 -7.76 29.12
C VAL A 86 -6.34 -8.34 29.93
N SER A 87 -5.09 -8.21 29.46
CA SER A 87 -3.92 -8.75 30.15
C SER A 87 -3.42 -7.90 31.33
N ASP A 88 -3.78 -6.61 31.38
CA ASP A 88 -3.49 -5.70 32.50
C ASP A 88 -4.58 -5.68 33.58
N SER A 89 -5.49 -6.67 33.57
CA SER A 89 -6.38 -6.94 34.69
C SER A 89 -5.66 -7.72 35.81
N ASN A 90 -4.66 -7.07 36.41
CA ASN A 90 -4.36 -7.25 37.84
C ASN A 90 -5.37 -6.41 38.63
N LEU A 91 -6.60 -6.93 38.75
CA LEU A 91 -7.59 -6.56 39.75
C LEU A 91 -7.93 -7.81 40.58
#